data_AF-B7VN57-F1
#
_entry.id   AF-B7VN57-F1
#
_cell.length_a   1.000
_cell.length_b   1.000
_cell.length_c   1.000
_cell.angle_alpha   90.00
_cell.angle_beta   90.00
_cell.angle_gamma   90.00
#
_symmetry.space_group_name_H-M   'P 1'
#
loop_
_entity.id
_entity.type
_entity.pdbx_description
1 polymer ?
#
loop_
_entity_poly.entity_id
_entity_poly.type
_entity_poly.pdbx_seq_one_letter_code
_entity_poly.pdbx_strand_id
1 'polypeptide(L)'
;MIEKLELACGSMSSRYTNILSQYYPAHGSTGFTERNLTNNLVRALEDAFGEKCISWFEAPICLKDGKHIDAVVFYEDITILIEAKRLTSVKSQIGAIEHDIERMFSTDTIDMLEEKFSSNHSKRRRYSIVLADVWTENDEKINVYKSWPNQLPSHFLETLLFSKSLPFNHLCVEENWKNNYKILIAVSEIKI
;
A
#
# COMPACT_ATOMS: atom_id res chain seq x y z
N MET A 1 -12.59 -12.35 -0.62
CA MET A 1 -11.69 -11.28 -0.10
C MET A 1 -10.54 -11.01 -1.04
N ILE A 2 -9.67 -12.01 -1.31
CA ILE A 2 -8.56 -11.87 -2.27
C ILE A 2 -9.03 -11.30 -3.61
N GLU A 3 -10.11 -11.83 -4.19
CA GLU A 3 -10.69 -11.31 -5.45
C GLU A 3 -11.02 -9.81 -5.41
N LYS A 4 -11.54 -9.29 -4.28
CA LYS A 4 -11.86 -7.86 -4.12
C LYS A 4 -10.60 -7.01 -4.04
N LEU A 5 -9.58 -7.48 -3.33
CA LEU A 5 -8.27 -6.82 -3.28
C LEU A 5 -7.58 -6.83 -4.65
N GLU A 6 -7.67 -7.93 -5.38
CA GLU A 6 -7.13 -8.02 -6.73
C GLU A 6 -7.87 -7.11 -7.71
N LEU A 7 -9.19 -7.02 -7.61
CA LEU A 7 -10.02 -6.08 -8.37
C LEU A 7 -9.64 -4.63 -8.06
N ALA A 8 -9.41 -4.30 -6.78
CA ALA A 8 -8.93 -2.98 -6.37
C ALA A 8 -7.54 -2.68 -6.95
N CYS A 9 -6.61 -3.64 -6.94
CA CYS A 9 -5.29 -3.48 -7.57
C CYS A 9 -5.41 -3.24 -9.10
N GLY A 10 -6.30 -3.96 -9.79
CA GLY A 10 -6.56 -3.77 -11.21
C GLY A 10 -7.17 -2.40 -11.52
N SER A 11 -8.10 -1.94 -10.69
CA SER A 11 -8.74 -0.62 -10.80
C SER A 11 -7.74 0.50 -10.53
N MET A 12 -6.89 0.36 -9.51
CA MET A 12 -5.78 1.27 -9.22
C MET A 12 -4.80 1.34 -10.39
N SER A 13 -4.40 0.20 -10.96
CA SER A 13 -3.52 0.13 -12.13
C SER A 13 -4.11 0.88 -13.33
N SER A 14 -5.39 0.66 -13.61
CA SER A 14 -6.11 1.34 -14.70
C SER A 14 -6.18 2.86 -14.47
N ARG A 15 -6.41 3.27 -13.22
CA ARG A 15 -6.41 4.68 -12.83
C ARG A 15 -5.04 5.34 -13.00
N TYR A 16 -3.97 4.70 -12.55
CA TYR A 16 -2.60 5.21 -12.77
C TYR A 16 -2.25 5.27 -14.25
N THR A 17 -2.62 4.25 -15.03
CA THR A 17 -2.43 4.23 -16.49
C THR A 17 -3.10 5.46 -17.12
N ASN A 18 -4.33 5.77 -16.72
CA ASN A 18 -5.06 6.93 -17.23
C ASN A 18 -4.49 8.27 -16.76
N ILE A 19 -4.06 8.39 -15.50
CA ILE A 19 -3.41 9.61 -14.98
C ILE A 19 -2.12 9.85 -15.75
N LEU A 20 -1.26 8.84 -15.82
CA LEU A 20 0.09 8.97 -16.34
C LEU A 20 0.14 9.06 -17.88
N SER A 21 -0.91 8.66 -18.59
CA SER A 21 -1.05 8.91 -20.03
C SER A 21 -1.43 10.35 -20.36
N GLN A 22 -1.95 11.10 -19.39
CA GLN A 22 -2.45 12.46 -19.59
C GLN A 22 -1.61 13.52 -18.85
N TYR A 23 -0.97 13.13 -17.75
CA TYR A 23 -0.29 14.03 -16.84
C TYR A 23 0.92 13.32 -16.23
N TYR A 24 2.10 13.91 -16.40
CA TYR A 24 3.30 13.48 -15.71
C TYR A 24 3.51 14.28 -14.42
N PRO A 25 3.33 13.69 -13.22
CA PRO A 25 3.29 14.46 -11.98
C PRO A 25 4.63 14.92 -11.42
N ALA A 26 5.77 14.41 -11.92
CA ALA A 26 7.04 14.56 -11.21
C ALA A 26 7.77 15.87 -11.53
N HIS A 27 7.41 16.56 -12.61
CA HIS A 27 7.97 17.87 -13.02
C HIS A 27 9.50 17.99 -12.86
N GLY A 28 10.25 16.97 -13.30
CA GLY A 28 11.72 16.95 -13.20
C GLY A 28 12.29 16.36 -11.90
N SER A 29 11.45 15.83 -11.01
CA SER A 29 11.84 15.06 -9.82
C SER A 29 11.69 13.55 -10.04
N THR A 30 12.37 12.75 -9.23
CA THR A 30 12.21 11.29 -9.19
C THR A 30 11.12 10.90 -8.19
N GLY A 31 9.87 10.87 -8.65
CA GLY A 31 8.75 10.20 -7.96
C GLY A 31 7.63 11.11 -7.46
N PHE A 32 6.59 10.47 -6.93
CA PHE A 32 5.34 11.12 -6.52
C PHE A 32 5.16 11.03 -5.02
N THR A 33 4.44 11.96 -4.40
CA THR A 33 4.18 11.91 -2.95
C THR A 33 3.48 10.60 -2.56
N GLU A 34 3.85 10.00 -1.42
CA GLU A 34 3.27 8.74 -0.90
C GLU A 34 1.74 8.81 -0.78
N ARG A 35 1.21 9.99 -0.47
CA ARG A 35 -0.24 10.26 -0.45
C ARG A 35 -0.98 9.93 -1.75
N ASN A 36 -0.31 9.99 -2.91
CA ASN A 36 -0.92 9.57 -4.18
C ASN A 36 -1.05 8.05 -4.26
N LEU A 37 -0.10 7.31 -3.69
CA LEU A 37 -0.15 5.86 -3.61
C LEU A 37 -1.37 5.44 -2.80
N THR A 38 -1.48 5.93 -1.55
CA THR A 38 -2.61 5.61 -0.67
C THR A 38 -3.95 6.07 -1.23
N ASN A 39 -4.07 7.30 -1.72
CA ASN A 39 -5.34 7.82 -2.26
C ASN A 39 -5.87 6.98 -3.42
N ASN A 40 -5.01 6.65 -4.40
CA ASN A 40 -5.45 5.86 -5.56
C ASN A 40 -5.82 4.42 -5.18
N LEU A 41 -5.14 3.81 -4.20
CA LEU A 41 -5.50 2.48 -3.71
C LEU A 41 -6.80 2.51 -2.90
N VAL A 42 -6.95 3.45 -1.95
CA VAL A 42 -8.15 3.60 -1.12
C VAL A 42 -9.38 3.82 -1.99
N ARG A 43 -9.31 4.71 -2.98
CA ARG A 43 -10.40 4.92 -3.93
C ARG A 43 -10.80 3.64 -4.65
N ALA A 44 -9.82 2.84 -5.08
CA ALA A 44 -10.06 1.58 -5.76
C ALA A 44 -10.65 0.50 -4.83
N LEU A 45 -10.26 0.50 -3.55
CA LEU A 45 -10.86 -0.36 -2.53
C LEU A 45 -12.31 0.03 -2.28
N GLU A 46 -12.62 1.31 -2.11
CA GLU A 46 -14.00 1.79 -1.93
C GLU A 46 -14.89 1.39 -3.11
N ASP A 47 -14.40 1.50 -4.36
CA ASP A 47 -15.12 1.02 -5.54
C ASP A 47 -15.33 -0.50 -5.54
N ALA A 48 -14.31 -1.27 -5.13
CA ALA A 48 -14.40 -2.72 -5.10
C ALA A 48 -15.35 -3.24 -4.00
N PHE A 49 -15.36 -2.61 -2.83
CA PHE A 49 -16.16 -3.02 -1.67
C PHE A 49 -17.55 -2.37 -1.63
N GLY A 50 -17.75 -1.24 -2.30
CA GLY A 50 -19.03 -0.55 -2.41
C GLY A 50 -19.36 0.37 -1.23
N GLU A 51 -20.60 0.85 -1.17
CA GLU A 51 -21.04 1.98 -0.33
C GLU A 51 -20.85 1.80 1.19
N LYS A 52 -20.75 0.56 1.68
CA LYS A 52 -20.49 0.28 3.11
C LYS A 52 -19.01 0.38 3.48
N CYS A 53 -18.13 0.52 2.49
CA CYS A 53 -16.71 0.69 2.70
C CYS A 53 -16.46 2.12 3.19
N ILE A 54 -15.77 2.24 4.32
CA ILE A 54 -15.32 3.54 4.84
C ILE A 54 -13.80 3.52 4.93
N SER A 55 -13.19 4.67 4.68
CA SER A 55 -11.76 4.84 4.77
C SER A 55 -11.40 6.03 5.64
N TRP A 56 -10.22 6.01 6.24
CA TRP A 56 -9.66 7.13 6.97
C TRP A 56 -8.16 7.23 6.70
N PHE A 57 -7.69 8.41 6.32
CA PHE A 57 -6.28 8.70 6.11
C PHE A 57 -5.64 9.20 7.40
N GLU A 58 -4.34 8.94 7.56
CA GLU A 58 -3.59 9.38 8.74
C GLU A 58 -4.28 8.91 10.04
N ALA A 59 -4.70 7.64 10.06
CA ALA A 59 -5.49 7.08 11.14
C ALA A 59 -4.67 7.07 12.44
N PRO A 60 -5.06 7.80 13.48
CA PRO A 60 -4.24 7.96 14.68
C PRO A 60 -4.20 6.65 15.46
N ILE A 61 -3.00 6.21 15.80
CA ILE A 61 -2.73 4.99 16.59
C ILE A 61 -1.89 5.31 17.83
N CYS A 62 -1.82 6.58 18.18
CA CYS A 62 -1.26 7.05 19.44
C CYS A 62 -1.81 8.44 19.71
N LEU A 63 -2.15 8.72 20.97
CA LEU A 63 -2.61 10.04 21.39
C LEU A 63 -1.46 11.03 21.68
N LYS A 64 -0.21 10.56 21.79
CA LYS A 64 0.92 11.35 22.30
C LYS A 64 2.02 11.64 21.27
N ASP A 65 2.34 10.67 20.41
CA ASP A 65 3.53 10.74 19.56
C ASP A 65 3.21 10.99 18.08
N GLY A 66 1.96 11.34 17.75
CA GLY A 66 1.52 11.65 16.38
C GLY A 66 1.59 10.47 15.39
N LYS A 67 1.82 9.25 15.89
CA LYS A 67 1.88 8.04 15.07
C LYS A 67 0.52 7.77 14.44
N HIS A 68 0.56 7.43 13.16
CA HIS A 68 -0.60 7.11 12.35
C HIS A 68 -0.31 5.89 11.48
N ILE A 69 -1.38 5.35 10.90
CA ILE A 69 -1.34 4.51 9.71
C ILE A 69 -1.74 5.39 8.52
N ASP A 70 -1.01 5.34 7.41
CA ASP A 70 -1.26 6.21 6.24
C ASP A 70 -2.72 6.16 5.78
N ALA A 71 -3.30 4.95 5.73
CA ALA A 71 -4.75 4.78 5.60
C ALA A 71 -5.25 3.50 6.24
N VAL A 72 -6.48 3.54 6.73
CA VAL A 72 -7.25 2.37 7.15
C VAL A 72 -8.54 2.29 6.34
N VAL A 73 -8.94 1.08 5.96
CA VAL A 73 -10.21 0.81 5.30
C VAL A 73 -11.00 -0.21 6.11
N PHE A 74 -12.27 0.07 6.33
CA PHE A 74 -13.20 -0.80 7.04
C PHE A 74 -14.37 -1.18 6.14
N TYR A 75 -14.70 -2.46 6.12
CA TYR A 75 -15.89 -2.99 5.43
C TYR A 75 -16.43 -4.19 6.20
N GLU A 76 -17.66 -4.10 6.71
CA GLU A 76 -18.29 -5.18 7.50
C GLU A 76 -17.36 -5.69 8.64
N ASP A 77 -16.90 -6.94 8.57
CA ASP A 77 -15.99 -7.60 9.52
C ASP A 77 -14.51 -7.50 9.11
N ILE A 78 -14.13 -6.54 8.26
CA ILE A 78 -12.80 -6.43 7.67
C ILE A 78 -12.13 -5.11 8.03
N THR A 79 -10.87 -5.18 8.48
CA THR A 79 -9.95 -4.04 8.59
C THR A 79 -8.79 -4.23 7.61
N ILE A 80 -8.44 -3.18 6.88
CA ILE A 80 -7.27 -3.16 5.99
C ILE A 80 -6.41 -1.97 6.42
N LEU A 81 -5.18 -2.24 6.82
CA LEU A 81 -4.17 -1.24 7.16
C LEU A 81 -3.27 -1.05 5.95
N ILE A 82 -2.99 0.20 5.58
CA ILE A 82 -2.23 0.54 4.38
C ILE A 82 -1.10 1.47 4.78
N GLU A 83 0.12 1.11 4.37
CA GLU A 83 1.32 1.91 4.55
C GLU A 83 2.01 2.08 3.19
N ALA A 84 2.31 3.32 2.82
CA ALA A 84 2.96 3.66 1.57
C ALA A 84 4.41 4.10 1.78
N LYS A 85 5.29 3.75 0.83
CA LYS A 85 6.67 4.23 0.86
C LYS A 85 7.25 4.52 -0.52
N ARG A 86 8.00 5.61 -0.62
CA ARG A 86 8.85 5.86 -1.78
C ARG A 86 10.22 5.26 -1.57
N LEU A 87 10.62 4.37 -2.45
CA LEU A 87 11.95 3.80 -2.39
C LEU A 87 12.93 4.72 -3.11
N THR A 88 13.39 5.79 -2.45
CA THR A 88 14.47 6.69 -2.93
C THR A 88 15.88 6.25 -2.49
N SER A 89 16.05 5.69 -1.29
CA SER A 89 17.22 5.02 -0.73
C SER A 89 16.83 3.65 -0.15
N VAL A 90 17.03 2.57 -0.91
CA VAL A 90 16.42 1.25 -0.64
C VAL A 90 16.62 0.83 0.80
N LYS A 91 17.87 0.79 1.25
CA LYS A 91 18.20 0.30 2.59
C LYS A 91 17.41 1.02 3.70
N SER A 92 17.35 2.35 3.64
CA SER A 92 16.67 3.14 4.68
C SER A 92 15.16 2.95 4.65
N GLN A 93 14.55 2.84 3.47
CA GLN A 93 13.11 2.69 3.37
C GLN A 93 12.61 1.27 3.57
N ILE A 94 13.42 0.25 3.26
CA ILE A 94 13.10 -1.11 3.68
C ILE A 94 13.05 -1.17 5.21
N GLY A 95 14.05 -0.61 5.92
CA GLY A 95 13.99 -0.53 7.39
C GLY A 95 12.78 0.26 7.92
N ALA A 96 12.37 1.34 7.23
CA ALA A 96 11.15 2.05 7.59
C ALA A 96 9.88 1.19 7.38
N ILE A 97 9.81 0.45 6.26
CA ILE A 97 8.72 -0.50 5.98
C ILE A 97 8.66 -1.60 7.04
N GLU A 98 9.80 -2.10 7.53
CA GLU A 98 9.84 -3.08 8.61
C GLU A 98 9.14 -2.53 9.87
N HIS A 99 9.45 -1.31 10.28
CA HIS A 99 8.78 -0.65 11.41
C HIS A 99 7.30 -0.35 11.16
N ASP A 100 6.92 -0.06 9.91
CA ASP A 100 5.52 0.12 9.52
C ASP A 100 4.74 -1.20 9.63
N ILE A 101 5.35 -2.31 9.22
CA ILE A 101 4.77 -3.66 9.37
C ILE A 101 4.64 -4.05 10.84
N GLU A 102 5.69 -3.88 11.64
CA GLU A 102 5.64 -4.15 13.09
C GLU A 102 4.49 -3.41 13.76
N ARG A 103 4.27 -2.15 13.35
CA ARG A 103 3.19 -1.31 13.84
C ARG A 103 1.83 -1.81 13.38
N MET A 104 1.65 -2.16 12.11
CA MET A 104 0.39 -2.73 11.61
C MET A 104 -0.01 -4.05 12.29
N PHE A 105 0.98 -4.89 12.66
CA PHE A 105 0.75 -6.20 13.28
C PHE A 105 0.66 -6.14 14.82
N SER A 106 0.83 -4.95 15.41
CA SER A 106 0.75 -4.77 16.86
C SER A 106 -0.70 -4.86 17.36
N THR A 107 -0.92 -5.68 18.39
CA THR A 107 -2.21 -5.77 19.10
C THR A 107 -2.68 -4.39 19.57
N ASP A 108 -1.79 -3.57 20.13
CA ASP A 108 -2.15 -2.22 20.61
C ASP A 108 -2.68 -1.33 19.48
N THR A 109 -2.04 -1.37 18.31
CA THR A 109 -2.47 -0.61 17.13
C THR A 109 -3.86 -1.06 16.68
N ILE A 110 -4.07 -2.37 16.62
CA ILE A 110 -5.34 -2.96 16.20
C ILE A 110 -6.45 -2.63 17.19
N ASP A 111 -6.19 -2.78 18.49
CA ASP A 111 -7.14 -2.47 19.55
C ASP A 111 -7.55 -1.00 19.50
N MET A 112 -6.61 -0.07 19.31
CA MET A 112 -6.91 1.35 19.19
C MET A 112 -7.76 1.70 17.96
N LEU A 113 -7.43 1.13 16.80
CA LEU A 113 -8.20 1.37 15.57
C LEU A 113 -9.60 0.79 15.67
N GLU A 114 -9.75 -0.33 16.38
CA GLU A 114 -11.00 -1.06 16.40
C GLU A 114 -11.88 -0.78 17.61
N GLU A 115 -11.36 -0.20 18.71
CA GLU A 115 -12.04 -0.01 20.02
C GLU A 115 -13.46 0.54 19.91
N LYS A 116 -13.73 1.42 18.93
CA LYS A 116 -15.01 2.12 18.78
C LYS A 116 -16.02 1.40 17.87
N PHE A 117 -15.68 0.25 17.30
CA PHE A 117 -16.67 -0.54 16.55
C PHE A 117 -17.65 -1.23 17.49
N SER A 118 -18.95 -1.09 17.19
CA SER A 118 -20.01 -1.75 17.97
C SER A 118 -20.08 -3.27 17.77
N SER A 119 -19.36 -3.81 16.78
CA SER A 119 -19.33 -5.23 16.44
C SER A 119 -18.20 -5.96 17.19
N ASN A 120 -18.39 -7.26 17.43
CA ASN A 120 -17.44 -8.10 18.15
C ASN A 120 -16.04 -8.17 17.47
N HIS A 121 -15.04 -7.49 18.05
CA HIS A 121 -13.65 -7.40 17.53
C HIS A 121 -12.99 -8.77 17.28
N SER A 122 -13.37 -9.79 18.04
CA SER A 122 -12.78 -11.14 17.97
C SER A 122 -13.00 -11.88 16.65
N LYS A 123 -13.96 -11.45 15.82
CA LYS A 123 -14.26 -12.10 14.53
C LYS A 123 -13.76 -11.31 13.32
N ARG A 124 -13.11 -10.17 13.56
CA ARG A 124 -12.71 -9.26 12.49
C ARG A 124 -11.48 -9.81 11.76
N ARG A 125 -11.56 -9.89 10.43
CA ARG A 125 -10.44 -10.27 9.58
C ARG A 125 -9.61 -9.04 9.25
N ARG A 126 -8.29 -9.18 9.31
CA ARG A 126 -7.36 -8.06 9.24
C ARG A 126 -6.35 -8.30 8.14
N TYR A 127 -6.10 -7.27 7.37
CA TYR A 127 -5.15 -7.31 6.26
C TYR A 127 -4.22 -6.12 6.36
N SER A 128 -2.97 -6.32 5.97
CA SER A 128 -1.99 -5.26 5.78
C SER A 128 -1.64 -5.16 4.30
N ILE A 129 -1.52 -3.93 3.81
CA ILE A 129 -1.05 -3.64 2.47
C ILE A 129 0.19 -2.75 2.60
N VAL A 130 1.31 -3.27 2.14
CA VAL A 130 2.50 -2.47 1.88
C VAL A 130 2.46 -2.04 0.44
N LEU A 131 2.46 -0.73 0.24
CA LEU A 131 2.44 -0.09 -1.05
C LEU A 131 3.75 0.68 -1.25
N ALA A 132 4.43 0.47 -2.35
CA ALA A 132 5.65 1.20 -2.62
C ALA A 132 5.73 1.70 -4.05
N ASP A 133 6.41 2.82 -4.26
CA ASP A 133 6.91 3.18 -5.57
C ASP A 133 8.42 3.01 -5.67
N VAL A 134 8.90 2.72 -6.87
CA VAL A 134 10.33 2.59 -7.14
C VAL A 134 10.62 3.11 -8.54
N TRP A 135 11.73 3.84 -8.65
CA TRP A 135 12.34 4.23 -9.92
C TRP A 135 13.56 3.34 -10.17
N THR A 136 13.50 2.49 -11.19
CA THR A 136 14.56 1.51 -11.50
C THR A 136 15.73 2.12 -12.28
N GLU A 137 16.31 3.18 -11.74
CA GLU A 137 17.38 3.97 -12.36
C GLU A 137 18.81 3.51 -12.01
N ASN A 138 18.94 2.57 -11.07
CA ASN A 138 20.20 1.95 -10.68
C ASN A 138 19.98 0.48 -10.26
N ASP A 139 21.08 -0.27 -10.11
CA ASP A 139 21.07 -1.69 -9.80
C ASP A 139 20.38 -2.02 -8.47
N GLU A 140 20.55 -1.17 -7.45
CA GLU A 140 19.91 -1.35 -6.14
C GLU A 140 18.38 -1.34 -6.30
N LYS A 141 17.84 -0.34 -6.99
CA LYS A 141 16.39 -0.19 -7.26
C LYS A 141 15.86 -1.29 -8.18
N ILE A 142 16.63 -1.69 -9.20
CA ILE A 142 16.29 -2.81 -10.08
C ILE A 142 16.20 -4.11 -9.26
N ASN A 143 17.13 -4.34 -8.34
CA ASN A 143 17.15 -5.54 -7.51
C ASN A 143 15.96 -5.58 -6.55
N VAL A 144 15.57 -4.46 -5.96
CA VAL A 144 14.34 -4.38 -5.16
C VAL A 144 13.12 -4.74 -6.00
N TYR A 145 12.96 -4.11 -7.16
CA TYR A 145 11.83 -4.40 -8.06
C TYR A 145 11.75 -5.89 -8.42
N LYS A 146 12.89 -6.53 -8.73
CA LYS A 146 12.96 -7.95 -9.10
C LYS A 146 12.73 -8.90 -7.94
N SER A 147 13.11 -8.51 -6.72
CA SER A 147 13.01 -9.37 -5.54
C SER A 147 11.77 -9.12 -4.71
N TRP A 148 10.97 -8.09 -5.03
CA TRP A 148 9.70 -7.83 -4.35
C TRP A 148 8.76 -9.06 -4.44
N PRO A 149 8.09 -9.46 -3.34
CA PRO A 149 8.07 -8.85 -2.00
C PRO A 149 9.09 -9.47 -1.02
N ASN A 150 10.03 -10.31 -1.48
CA ASN A 150 10.90 -11.15 -0.64
C ASN A 150 11.86 -10.38 0.29
N GLN A 151 11.91 -9.06 0.18
CA GLN A 151 12.68 -8.19 1.08
C GLN A 151 11.90 -7.77 2.33
N LEU A 152 10.60 -8.08 2.41
CA LEU A 152 9.76 -7.78 3.56
C LEU A 152 10.03 -8.77 4.71
N PRO A 153 9.73 -8.40 5.97
CA PRO A 153 9.83 -9.27 7.13
C PRO A 153 9.23 -10.66 6.95
N SER A 154 9.86 -11.68 7.51
CA SER A 154 9.42 -13.08 7.38
C SER A 154 7.99 -13.30 7.87
N HIS A 155 7.62 -12.71 9.00
CA HIS A 155 6.27 -12.85 9.56
C HIS A 155 5.19 -12.22 8.65
N PHE A 156 5.51 -11.18 7.89
CA PHE A 156 4.61 -10.64 6.87
C PHE A 156 4.47 -11.62 5.70
N LEU A 157 5.58 -12.23 5.29
CA LEU A 157 5.64 -13.18 4.16
C LEU A 157 4.95 -14.52 4.48
N GLU A 158 4.99 -14.97 5.73
CA GLU A 158 4.34 -16.21 6.20
C GLU A 158 2.81 -16.20 6.01
N THR A 159 2.21 -15.01 6.06
CA THR A 159 0.77 -14.80 5.84
C THR A 159 0.46 -14.00 4.57
N LEU A 160 1.43 -13.92 3.65
CA LEU A 160 1.26 -13.26 2.36
C LEU A 160 0.13 -13.91 1.57
N LEU A 161 -0.82 -13.10 1.13
CA LEU A 161 -1.91 -13.52 0.27
C LEU A 161 -1.52 -13.39 -1.20
N PHE A 162 -1.01 -12.23 -1.58
CA PHE A 162 -0.48 -11.99 -2.92
C PHE A 162 0.46 -10.78 -2.94
N SER A 163 1.20 -10.65 -4.03
CA SER A 163 1.95 -9.44 -4.37
C SER A 163 1.80 -9.14 -5.86
N LYS A 164 1.90 -7.86 -6.22
CA LYS A 164 1.83 -7.39 -7.60
C LYS A 164 2.83 -6.28 -7.83
N SER A 165 3.36 -6.24 -9.04
CA SER A 165 4.17 -5.13 -9.52
C SER A 165 3.49 -4.54 -10.76
N LEU A 166 3.35 -3.22 -10.80
CA LEU A 166 2.64 -2.49 -11.84
C LEU A 166 3.64 -1.69 -12.68
N PRO A 167 3.99 -2.18 -13.89
CA PRO A 167 4.83 -1.44 -14.82
C PRO A 167 4.02 -0.53 -15.76
N PHE A 168 4.61 0.60 -16.12
CA PHE A 168 4.01 1.59 -17.01
C PHE A 168 4.73 1.76 -18.36
N ASN A 169 5.67 0.85 -18.67
CA ASN A 169 6.46 0.89 -19.91
C ASN A 169 5.61 0.75 -21.19
N HIS A 170 4.39 0.22 -21.06
CA HIS A 170 3.42 0.06 -22.14
C HIS A 170 2.73 1.37 -22.55
N LEU A 171 2.85 2.45 -21.77
CA LEU A 171 2.18 3.72 -22.06
C LEU A 171 2.74 4.37 -23.34
N CYS A 172 1.84 4.87 -24.19
CA CYS A 172 2.18 5.61 -25.41
C CYS A 172 2.48 7.11 -25.14
N VAL A 173 3.37 7.39 -24.19
CA VAL A 173 3.88 8.73 -23.90
C VAL A 173 5.36 8.83 -24.31
N GLU A 174 5.83 10.00 -24.71
CA GLU A 174 7.19 10.16 -25.25
C GLU A 174 8.28 10.06 -24.16
N GLU A 175 7.92 10.29 -22.90
CA GLU A 175 8.88 10.40 -21.83
C GLU A 175 9.41 9.05 -21.32
N ASN A 176 10.72 9.02 -21.02
CA ASN A 176 11.43 7.81 -20.60
C ASN A 176 11.11 7.35 -19.17
N TRP A 177 10.49 8.19 -18.34
CA TRP A 177 10.17 7.85 -16.94
C TRP A 177 9.33 6.58 -16.84
N LYS A 178 8.48 6.28 -17.84
CA LYS A 178 7.59 5.11 -17.88
C LYS A 178 8.34 3.77 -17.82
N ASN A 179 9.58 3.77 -18.29
CA ASN A 179 10.46 2.61 -18.25
C ASN A 179 11.01 2.38 -16.84
N ASN A 180 11.13 3.44 -16.02
CA ASN A 180 11.74 3.38 -14.69
C ASN A 180 10.71 3.30 -13.57
N TYR A 181 9.58 3.98 -13.68
CA TYR A 181 8.57 4.04 -12.63
C TYR A 181 7.79 2.73 -12.51
N LYS A 182 7.67 2.20 -11.29
CA LYS A 182 6.91 1.00 -10.95
C LYS A 182 6.19 1.22 -9.61
N ILE A 183 5.04 0.58 -9.45
CA ILE A 183 4.35 0.46 -8.15
C ILE A 183 4.43 -0.99 -7.71
N LEU A 184 4.74 -1.22 -6.44
CA LEU A 184 4.85 -2.53 -5.79
C LEU A 184 3.77 -2.65 -4.73
N ILE A 185 3.09 -3.78 -4.71
CA ILE A 185 2.00 -4.07 -3.77
C ILE A 185 2.31 -5.41 -3.13
N ALA A 186 2.21 -5.49 -1.82
CA ALA A 186 2.22 -6.74 -1.07
C ALA A 186 1.08 -6.74 -0.07
N VAL A 187 0.33 -7.84 -0.03
CA VAL A 187 -0.85 -7.99 0.82
C VAL A 187 -0.66 -9.19 1.71
N SER A 188 -0.80 -9.00 3.01
CA SER A 188 -0.71 -10.06 4.00
C SER A 188 -1.94 -10.06 4.91
N GLU A 189 -2.30 -11.24 5.40
CA GLU A 189 -3.29 -11.39 6.47
C GLU A 189 -2.63 -11.21 7.83
N ILE A 190 -3.26 -10.43 8.72
CA ILE A 190 -2.80 -10.26 10.09
C ILE A 190 -3.52 -11.28 10.96
N LYS A 191 -2.75 -12.21 11.54
CA LYS A 191 -3.24 -13.25 12.44
C LYS A 191 -2.78 -12.92 13.86
N ILE A 192 -3.71 -12.43 14.67
CA ILE A 192 -3.55 -12.11 16.09
C ILE A 192 -4.63 -12.81 16.91
#